data_AF-A0A4Y8WLB8-F1
#
_entry.id   AF-A0A4Y8WLB8-F1
#
_cell.length_a   1.000
_cell.length_b   1.000
_cell.length_c   1.000
_cell.angle_alpha   90.00
_cell.angle_beta   90.00
_cell.angle_gamma   90.00
#
_symmetry.space_group_name_H-M   'P 1'
#
loop_
_entity.id
_entity.type
_entity.pdbx_description
1 polymer ?
#
loop_
_entity_poly.entity_id
_entity_poly.type
_entity_poly.pdbx_seq_one_letter_code
_entity_poly.pdbx_strand_id
1 'polypeptide(L)'
;IGQNHQLTQLMIQLQKMPELHRTEMLTAYNSINLPGLYLAINYGNADIVGTIFNSLSETGYEGLLSKKNLMHILEAKDKNGFSGLFLAISRKDKNVVTSILNALPKLAATHHLDNEQVYKFLSAKN
;
A
#
# COMPACT_ATOMS: atom_id res chain seq x y z
N ILE A 1 -16.97 5.63 22.13
CA ILE A 1 -17.39 6.73 21.22
C ILE A 1 -16.22 7.63 20.78
N GLY A 2 -15.13 7.78 21.56
CA GLY A 2 -14.03 8.72 21.24
C GLY A 2 -13.06 8.37 20.09
N GLN A 3 -12.70 7.10 19.87
CA GLN A 3 -11.70 6.72 18.83
C GLN A 3 -12.18 6.99 17.40
N ASN A 4 -13.46 6.71 17.10
CA ASN A 4 -13.99 6.86 15.75
C ASN A 4 -14.12 8.33 15.33
N HIS A 5 -14.32 9.23 16.31
CA HIS A 5 -14.36 10.67 16.05
C HIS A 5 -12.97 11.23 15.73
N GLN A 6 -11.92 10.82 16.46
CA GLN A 6 -10.55 11.27 16.21
C GLN A 6 -10.02 10.79 14.84
N LEU A 7 -10.28 9.53 14.47
CA LEU A 7 -9.89 9.00 13.16
C LEU A 7 -10.59 9.77 12.03
N THR A 8 -11.89 10.03 12.18
CA THR A 8 -12.68 10.80 11.21
C THR A 8 -12.12 12.22 11.02
N GLN A 9 -11.78 12.90 12.12
CA GLN A 9 -11.16 14.23 12.05
C GLN A 9 -9.79 14.22 11.37
N LEU A 10 -8.97 13.20 11.65
CA LEU A 10 -7.69 13.02 10.95
C LEU A 10 -7.89 12.83 9.44
N MET A 11 -8.83 11.98 9.02
CA MET A 11 -9.13 11.76 7.60
C MET A 11 -9.59 13.04 6.90
N ILE A 12 -10.44 13.83 7.54
CA ILE A 12 -10.87 15.14 7.03
C ILE A 12 -9.68 16.10 6.87
N GLN A 13 -8.74 16.11 7.82
CA GLN A 13 -7.54 16.93 7.72
C GLN A 13 -6.62 16.46 6.59
N LEU A 14 -6.40 15.15 6.47
CA LEU A 14 -5.63 14.58 5.37
C LEU A 14 -6.26 14.94 4.02
N GLN A 15 -7.58 14.85 3.88
CA GLN A 15 -8.27 15.23 2.64
C GLN A 15 -8.03 16.67 2.20
N LYS A 16 -7.75 17.60 3.13
CA LYS A 16 -7.42 19.00 2.83
C LYS A 16 -5.97 19.20 2.37
N MET A 17 -5.08 18.23 2.61
CA MET A 17 -3.70 18.31 2.14
C MET A 17 -3.62 18.03 0.63
N PRO A 18 -2.65 18.66 -0.09
CA PRO A 18 -2.35 18.28 -1.45
C PRO A 18 -2.06 16.79 -1.56
N GLU A 19 -2.62 16.12 -2.57
CA GLU A 19 -2.50 14.67 -2.72
C GLU A 19 -1.05 14.19 -2.77
N LEU A 20 -0.14 15.00 -3.32
CA LEU A 20 1.29 14.72 -3.33
C LEU A 20 1.82 14.49 -1.90
N HIS A 21 1.52 15.38 -0.97
CA HIS A 21 1.94 15.24 0.43
C HIS A 21 1.32 14.01 1.10
N ARG A 22 0.06 13.67 0.78
CA ARG A 22 -0.59 12.45 1.29
C ARG A 22 0.10 11.20 0.78
N THR A 23 0.47 11.22 -0.51
CA THR A 23 1.19 10.13 -1.17
C THR A 23 2.57 9.95 -0.54
N GLU A 24 3.32 11.03 -0.35
CA GLU A 24 4.64 11.00 0.30
C GLU A 24 4.55 10.47 1.73
N MET A 25 3.58 10.97 2.51
CA MET A 25 3.36 10.55 3.90
C MET A 25 3.02 9.06 4.00
N LEU A 26 2.11 8.56 3.14
CA LEU A 26 1.70 7.16 3.13
C LEU A 26 2.73 6.23 2.50
N THR A 27 3.60 6.72 1.60
CA THR A 27 4.70 5.92 1.07
C THR A 27 5.80 5.70 2.11
N ALA A 28 6.03 6.70 2.97
CA ALA A 28 6.99 6.72 4.08
C ALA A 28 8.39 6.22 3.68
N TYR A 29 9.32 7.12 3.41
CA TYR A 29 10.66 6.75 2.95
C TYR A 29 11.68 6.68 4.09
N ASN A 30 12.66 5.79 3.98
CA ASN A 30 13.86 5.84 4.82
C ASN A 30 14.90 6.86 4.27
N SER A 31 16.04 7.01 4.95
CA SER A 31 17.10 7.96 4.59
C SER A 31 17.77 7.71 3.23
N ILE A 32 17.52 6.56 2.58
CA ILE A 32 18.03 6.22 1.25
C ILE A 32 16.91 6.08 0.21
N ASN A 33 15.74 6.68 0.47
CA ASN A 33 14.57 6.72 -0.42
C ASN A 33 13.96 5.35 -0.74
N LEU A 34 14.09 4.35 0.15
CA LEU A 34 13.31 3.12 0.03
C LEU A 34 11.93 3.29 0.68
N PRO A 35 10.84 2.92 -0.01
CA PRO A 35 9.49 2.94 0.56
C PRO A 35 9.34 2.04 1.78
N GLY A 36 8.53 2.45 2.75
CA GLY A 36 8.29 1.70 3.99
C GLY A 36 7.62 0.36 3.72
N LEU A 37 6.66 0.31 2.79
CA LEU A 37 6.03 -0.94 2.36
C LEU A 37 7.05 -1.89 1.71
N TYR A 38 7.98 -1.38 0.91
CA TYR A 38 9.05 -2.19 0.33
C TYR A 38 9.91 -2.81 1.44
N LEU A 39 10.28 -2.03 2.45
CA LEU A 39 11.07 -2.52 3.59
C LEU A 39 10.33 -3.59 4.39
N ALA A 40 9.04 -3.39 4.69
CA ALA A 40 8.23 -4.37 5.40
C ALA A 40 8.15 -5.71 4.66
N ILE A 41 7.95 -5.66 3.34
CA ILE A 41 7.97 -6.86 2.48
C ILE A 41 9.38 -7.48 2.45
N ASN A 42 10.42 -6.68 2.24
CA ASN A 42 11.79 -7.15 2.15
C ASN A 42 12.30 -7.79 3.46
N TYR A 43 11.78 -7.38 4.61
CA TYR A 43 12.08 -7.99 5.91
C TYR A 43 11.18 -9.19 6.26
N GLY A 44 10.28 -9.59 5.37
CA GLY A 44 9.39 -10.74 5.60
C GLY A 44 8.30 -10.49 6.65
N ASN A 45 8.00 -9.23 6.96
CA ASN A 45 7.07 -8.89 8.03
C ASN A 45 5.62 -8.92 7.54
N ALA A 46 5.08 -10.13 7.39
CA ALA A 46 3.75 -10.38 6.85
C ALA A 46 2.62 -9.71 7.64
N ASP A 47 2.78 -9.54 8.97
CA ASP A 47 1.77 -8.90 9.83
C ASP A 47 1.67 -7.39 9.55
N ILE A 48 2.81 -6.71 9.41
CA ILE A 48 2.85 -5.29 9.06
C ILE A 48 2.35 -5.08 7.62
N VAL A 49 2.74 -5.93 6.67
CA VAL A 49 2.24 -5.87 5.29
C VAL A 49 0.72 -6.02 5.27
N GLY A 50 0.18 -7.02 5.97
CA GLY A 50 -1.27 -7.22 6.09
C GLY A 50 -1.96 -6.02 6.73
N THR A 51 -1.38 -5.46 7.80
CA THR A 51 -1.91 -4.26 8.46
C THR A 51 -2.02 -3.07 7.50
N ILE A 52 -0.96 -2.79 6.74
CA ILE A 52 -0.93 -1.68 5.77
C ILE A 52 -2.02 -1.87 4.70
N PHE A 53 -2.09 -3.04 4.07
CA PHE A 53 -3.10 -3.31 3.03
C PHE A 53 -4.53 -3.22 3.61
N ASN A 54 -4.76 -3.77 4.80
CA ASN A 54 -6.06 -3.73 5.45
C ASN A 54 -6.51 -2.32 5.80
N SER A 55 -5.61 -1.48 6.32
CA SER A 55 -5.89 -0.06 6.61
C SER A 55 -6.16 0.74 5.34
N LEU A 56 -5.35 0.55 4.29
CA LEU A 56 -5.61 1.16 2.99
C LEU A 56 -6.94 0.70 2.38
N SER A 57 -7.48 -0.44 2.79
CA SER A 57 -8.78 -0.94 2.35
C SER A 57 -9.97 -0.38 3.14
N GLU A 58 -9.75 0.44 4.16
CA GLU A 58 -10.83 1.11 4.90
C GLU A 58 -11.47 2.22 4.07
N THR A 59 -12.78 2.41 4.20
CA THR A 59 -13.54 3.41 3.43
C THR A 59 -13.06 4.85 3.68
N GLY A 60 -12.43 5.13 4.82
CA GLY A 60 -11.82 6.43 5.09
C GLY A 60 -10.66 6.79 4.15
N TYR A 61 -10.06 5.80 3.49
CA TYR A 61 -9.00 6.00 2.49
C TYR A 61 -9.55 6.07 1.05
N GLU A 62 -10.82 5.73 0.81
CA GLU A 62 -11.44 5.85 -0.51
C GLU A 62 -11.42 7.32 -0.97
N GLY A 63 -10.91 7.57 -2.17
CA GLY A 63 -10.74 8.92 -2.72
C GLY A 63 -9.65 9.77 -2.05
N LEU A 64 -8.95 9.25 -1.02
CA LEU A 64 -7.79 9.92 -0.42
C LEU A 64 -6.61 9.97 -1.39
N LEU A 65 -6.50 9.00 -2.29
CA LEU A 65 -5.48 8.95 -3.32
C LEU A 65 -6.14 8.68 -4.66
N SER A 66 -5.61 9.29 -5.72
CA SER A 66 -5.86 8.81 -7.07
C SER A 66 -5.37 7.38 -7.20
N LYS A 67 -6.00 6.62 -8.09
CA LYS A 67 -5.57 5.24 -8.39
C LYS A 67 -4.09 5.18 -8.79
N LYS A 68 -3.59 6.20 -9.50
CA LYS A 68 -2.17 6.31 -9.86
C LYS A 68 -1.25 6.36 -8.63
N ASN A 69 -1.57 7.20 -7.64
CA ASN A 69 -0.74 7.35 -6.45
C ASN A 69 -0.90 6.19 -5.47
N LEU A 70 -2.10 5.59 -5.39
CA LEU A 70 -2.28 4.33 -4.68
C LEU A 70 -1.41 3.22 -5.30
N MET A 71 -1.43 3.09 -6.63
CA MET A 71 -0.58 2.13 -7.35
C MET A 71 0.91 2.39 -7.12
N HIS A 72 1.35 3.65 -7.07
CA HIS A 72 2.72 4.00 -6.70
C HIS A 72 3.12 3.48 -5.31
N ILE A 73 2.23 3.58 -4.32
CA ILE A 73 2.46 3.03 -2.98
C ILE A 73 2.49 1.49 -3.03
N LEU A 74 1.50 0.85 -3.65
CA LEU A 74 1.37 -0.62 -3.67
C LEU A 74 2.52 -1.30 -4.40
N GLU A 75 2.98 -0.72 -5.53
CA GLU A 75 4.08 -1.28 -6.31
C GLU A 75 5.42 -1.24 -5.57
N ALA A 76 5.55 -0.40 -4.52
CA ALA A 76 6.68 -0.25 -3.60
C ALA A 76 7.97 -0.90 -4.14
N LYS A 77 8.74 -0.11 -4.90
CA LYS A 77 9.92 -0.59 -5.64
C LYS A 77 11.22 -0.10 -5.00
N ASP A 78 12.28 -0.88 -5.19
CA ASP A 78 13.64 -0.41 -4.92
C ASP A 78 14.16 0.51 -6.03
N LYS A 79 15.39 1.02 -5.85
CA LYS A 79 16.07 1.88 -6.82
C LYS A 79 16.35 1.23 -8.19
N ASN A 80 16.25 -0.10 -8.28
CA ASN A 80 16.45 -0.86 -9.52
C ASN A 80 15.11 -1.26 -10.17
N GLY A 81 13.97 -0.87 -9.58
CA GLY A 81 12.64 -1.19 -10.07
C GLY A 81 12.06 -2.51 -9.56
N PHE A 82 12.77 -3.26 -8.70
CA PHE A 82 12.24 -4.49 -8.14
C PHE A 82 11.14 -4.19 -7.13
N SER A 83 9.94 -4.69 -7.39
CA SER A 83 8.82 -4.58 -6.45
C SER A 83 9.06 -5.43 -5.20
N GLY A 84 8.48 -5.01 -4.06
CA GLY A 84 8.46 -5.83 -2.85
C GLY A 84 7.85 -7.21 -3.10
N LEU A 85 6.71 -7.29 -3.81
CA LEU A 85 6.04 -8.55 -4.12
C LEU A 85 6.94 -9.52 -4.90
N PHE A 86 7.70 -9.02 -5.88
CA PHE A 86 8.69 -9.83 -6.62
C PHE A 86 9.73 -10.44 -5.68
N LEU A 87 10.25 -9.66 -4.72
CA LEU A 87 11.23 -10.15 -3.76
C LEU A 87 10.65 -11.20 -2.83
N ALA A 88 9.43 -11.00 -2.33
CA ALA A 88 8.74 -12.01 -1.51
C ALA A 88 8.58 -13.33 -2.27
N ILE A 89 8.15 -13.27 -3.54
CA ILE A 89 7.99 -14.46 -4.39
C ILE A 89 9.35 -15.13 -4.65
N SER A 90 10.38 -14.38 -5.04
CA SER A 90 11.71 -14.93 -5.35
C SER A 90 12.37 -15.60 -4.14
N ARG A 91 12.09 -15.12 -2.93
CA ARG A 91 12.55 -15.70 -1.66
C ARG A 91 11.65 -16.82 -1.14
N LYS A 92 10.54 -17.13 -1.83
CA LYS A 92 9.52 -18.11 -1.41
C LYS A 92 8.89 -17.75 -0.06
N ASP A 93 8.77 -16.46 0.24
CA ASP A 93 8.13 -15.97 1.47
C ASP A 93 6.60 -16.10 1.36
N LYS A 94 6.12 -17.30 1.68
CA LYS A 94 4.70 -17.64 1.61
C LYS A 94 3.84 -16.72 2.49
N ASN A 95 4.35 -16.28 3.64
CA ASN A 95 3.56 -15.52 4.59
C ASN A 95 3.27 -14.12 4.04
N VAL A 96 4.29 -13.42 3.55
CA VAL A 96 4.09 -12.09 2.94
C VAL A 96 3.20 -12.18 1.70
N VAL A 97 3.45 -13.15 0.81
CA VAL A 97 2.64 -13.34 -0.39
C VAL A 97 1.18 -13.60 -0.02
N THR A 98 0.92 -14.45 0.98
CA THR A 98 -0.44 -14.75 1.45
C THR A 98 -1.11 -13.51 2.05
N SER A 99 -0.41 -12.74 2.89
CA SER A 99 -0.94 -11.50 3.46
C SER A 99 -1.38 -10.50 2.39
N ILE A 100 -0.55 -10.30 1.35
CA ILE A 100 -0.88 -9.41 0.22
C ILE A 100 -2.09 -9.93 -0.54
N LEU A 101 -2.07 -11.20 -0.96
CA LEU A 101 -3.13 -11.78 -1.78
C LEU A 101 -4.49 -11.85 -1.06
N ASN A 102 -4.49 -12.03 0.27
CA ASN A 102 -5.71 -12.04 1.06
C ASN A 102 -6.34 -10.65 1.20
N ALA A 103 -5.53 -9.59 1.29
CA ALA A 103 -6.02 -8.23 1.47
C ALA A 103 -6.37 -7.53 0.14
N LEU A 104 -5.75 -7.94 -0.96
CA LEU A 104 -5.91 -7.33 -2.28
C LEU A 104 -7.37 -7.23 -2.78
N PRO A 105 -8.25 -8.24 -2.64
CA PRO A 105 -9.63 -8.13 -3.12
C PRO A 105 -10.41 -7.01 -2.43
N LYS A 106 -10.24 -6.86 -1.11
CA LYS A 106 -10.89 -5.80 -0.35
C LYS A 106 -10.36 -4.43 -0.78
N LEU A 107 -9.04 -4.31 -0.92
CA LEU A 107 -8.40 -3.07 -1.37
C LEU A 107 -8.88 -2.67 -2.78
N ALA A 108 -8.89 -3.63 -3.71
CA ALA A 108 -9.34 -3.41 -5.07
C ALA A 108 -10.80 -2.99 -5.14
N ALA A 109 -11.67 -3.58 -4.31
CA ALA A 109 -13.07 -3.20 -4.20
C ALA A 109 -13.24 -1.79 -3.63
N THR A 110 -12.55 -1.45 -2.53
CA THR A 110 -12.64 -0.12 -1.89
C THR A 110 -12.21 1.01 -2.84
N HIS A 111 -11.18 0.77 -3.66
CA HIS A 111 -10.63 1.81 -4.56
C HIS A 111 -11.10 1.67 -6.01
N HIS A 112 -12.05 0.77 -6.28
CA HIS A 112 -12.56 0.46 -7.61
C HIS A 112 -11.44 0.19 -8.63
N LEU A 113 -10.40 -0.56 -8.22
CA LEU A 113 -9.28 -0.87 -9.11
C LEU A 113 -9.77 -1.75 -10.27
N ASP A 114 -9.32 -1.41 -11.48
CA ASP A 114 -9.61 -2.22 -12.66
C ASP A 114 -8.65 -3.41 -12.78
N ASN A 115 -8.98 -4.32 -13.71
CA ASN A 115 -8.18 -5.52 -13.95
C ASN A 115 -6.75 -5.19 -14.40
N GLU A 116 -6.54 -4.07 -15.09
CA GLU A 116 -5.21 -3.66 -15.54
C GLU A 116 -4.34 -3.26 -14.33
N GLN A 117 -4.89 -2.49 -13.39
CA GLN A 117 -4.21 -2.09 -12.16
C GLN A 117 -3.88 -3.29 -11.28
N VAL A 118 -4.85 -4.18 -11.08
CA VAL A 118 -4.65 -5.43 -10.32
C VAL A 118 -3.60 -6.31 -11.00
N TYR A 119 -3.68 -6.49 -12.32
CA TYR A 119 -2.70 -7.25 -13.08
C TYR A 119 -1.30 -6.60 -13.01
N LYS A 120 -1.21 -5.29 -13.13
CA LYS A 120 0.06 -4.55 -13.06
C LYS A 120 0.73 -4.79 -11.72
N PHE A 121 -0.01 -4.65 -10.61
CA PHE A 121 0.47 -4.99 -9.27
C PHE A 121 0.97 -6.44 -9.18
N LEU A 122 0.13 -7.40 -9.57
CA LEU A 122 0.42 -8.84 -9.45
C LEU A 122 1.51 -9.33 -10.39
N SER A 123 1.70 -8.66 -11.53
CA SER A 123 2.74 -8.99 -12.49
C SER A 123 4.13 -8.89 -11.86
N ALA A 124 4.26 -8.07 -10.80
CA ALA A 124 5.49 -7.87 -10.04
C ALA A 124 6.70 -7.58 -10.94
N LYS A 125 6.47 -7.00 -12.13
CA LYS A 125 7.50 -6.76 -13.13
C LYS A 125 8.41 -5.61 -12.69
N ASN A 126 9.69 -5.75 -13.04
CA ASN A 126 10.68 -4.67 -12.95
C ASN A 126 10.27 -3.50 -13.84
#